data_AF-A0ABD4ABN1-F1
#
_entry.id   AF-A0ABD4ABN1-F1
#
_cell.length_a   1.000
_cell.length_b   1.000
_cell.length_c   1.000
_cell.angle_alpha   90.00
_cell.angle_beta   90.00
_cell.angle_gamma   90.00
#
_symmetry.space_group_name_H-M   'P 1'
#
loop_
_entity.id
_entity.type
_entity.pdbx_description
1 polymer ?
#
loop_
_entity_poly.entity_id
_entity_poly.type
_entity_poly.pdbx_seq_one_letter_code
_entity_poly.pdbx_strand_id
1 'polypeptide(L)'
;MSNQEAETSIHDQAGAGDPEVANRAREVEELRAGVDNIDAAVIHMLTERFRVTRQISHLKAEAGFAPADPGRESEQVERLRSLAQDGGLDPDLAEAYLHLVADAAKRIHSRVAGGEV
;
A
#
# COMPACT_ATOMS: atom_id res chain seq x y z
N MET A 1 -37.11 -6.61 15.53
CA MET A 1 -36.94 -7.62 14.47
C MET A 1 -35.68 -7.24 13.72
N SER A 2 -34.61 -8.02 13.89
CA SER A 2 -33.32 -7.77 13.24
C SER A 2 -33.47 -8.10 11.76
N ASN A 3 -33.36 -7.10 10.89
CA ASN A 3 -33.36 -7.32 9.46
C ASN A 3 -31.97 -7.88 9.11
N GLN A 4 -31.86 -9.20 9.10
CA GLN A 4 -30.71 -9.88 8.56
C GLN A 4 -30.79 -9.71 7.04
N GLU A 5 -30.17 -8.64 6.54
CA GLU A 5 -29.79 -8.56 5.14
C GLU A 5 -29.02 -9.86 4.87
N ALA A 6 -29.58 -10.71 4.01
CA ALA A 6 -28.93 -11.93 3.59
C ALA A 6 -27.56 -11.52 3.05
N GLU A 7 -26.50 -11.89 3.76
CA GLU A 7 -25.12 -11.75 3.32
C GLU A 7 -24.97 -12.63 2.07
N THR A 8 -25.32 -12.09 0.90
CA THR A 8 -24.98 -12.67 -0.39
C THR A 8 -23.50 -12.45 -0.60
N SER A 9 -22.68 -13.19 0.13
CA SER A 9 -21.25 -13.31 -0.09
C SER A 9 -21.04 -13.87 -1.49
N ILE A 10 -20.23 -13.19 -2.29
CA ILE A 10 -19.86 -13.65 -3.65
C ILE A 10 -19.17 -15.03 -3.57
N HIS A 11 -18.53 -15.34 -2.43
CA HIS A 11 -17.88 -16.64 -2.19
C HIS A 11 -18.87 -17.78 -1.92
N ASP A 12 -20.09 -17.49 -1.48
CA ASP A 12 -21.08 -18.51 -1.07
C ASP A 12 -22.13 -18.79 -2.16
N GLN A 13 -21.97 -18.22 -3.36
CA GLN A 13 -22.90 -18.31 -4.48
C GLN A 13 -22.89 -19.67 -5.21
N ALA A 14 -22.47 -20.75 -4.54
CA ALA A 14 -22.70 -22.12 -4.97
C ALA A 14 -24.19 -22.47 -4.85
N GLY A 15 -25.05 -21.83 -5.65
CA GLY A 15 -26.48 -22.15 -5.72
C GLY A 15 -27.45 -21.00 -5.97
N ALA A 16 -27.02 -19.80 -6.40
CA ALA A 16 -27.99 -18.80 -6.84
C ALA A 16 -28.68 -19.32 -8.12
N GLY A 17 -29.95 -19.71 -8.00
CA GLY A 17 -30.76 -20.19 -9.12
C GLY A 17 -31.03 -19.15 -10.21
N ASP A 18 -30.41 -17.96 -10.12
CA ASP A 18 -30.47 -16.87 -11.08
C ASP A 18 -29.15 -16.81 -11.89
N PRO A 19 -29.18 -17.15 -13.20
CA PRO A 19 -28.03 -17.07 -14.08
C PRO A 19 -27.39 -15.66 -14.17
N GLU A 20 -28.15 -14.59 -13.95
CA GLU A 20 -27.60 -13.23 -13.98
C GLU A 20 -26.67 -12.99 -12.78
N VAL A 21 -27.09 -13.40 -11.59
CA VAL A 21 -26.28 -13.26 -10.36
C VAL A 21 -25.01 -14.09 -10.46
N ALA A 22 -25.09 -15.33 -10.99
CA ALA A 22 -23.92 -16.16 -11.23
C ALA A 22 -22.95 -15.53 -12.24
N ASN A 23 -23.45 -14.87 -13.28
CA ASN A 23 -22.60 -14.15 -14.23
C ASN A 23 -21.90 -12.94 -13.60
N ARG A 24 -22.60 -12.15 -12.79
CA ARG A 24 -22.00 -11.02 -12.05
C ARG A 24 -20.95 -11.47 -11.05
N ALA A 25 -21.19 -12.59 -10.37
CA ALA A 25 -20.20 -13.17 -9.45
C ALA A 25 -18.89 -13.50 -10.18
N ARG A 26 -18.95 -14.13 -11.36
CA ARG A 26 -17.77 -14.41 -12.19
C ARG A 26 -17.05 -13.14 -12.65
N GLU A 27 -17.78 -12.11 -13.11
CA GLU A 27 -17.18 -10.82 -13.49
C GLU A 27 -16.42 -10.19 -12.31
N VAL A 28 -16.96 -10.28 -11.10
CA VAL A 28 -16.27 -9.78 -9.89
C VAL A 28 -15.03 -10.61 -9.57
N GLU A 29 -15.07 -11.93 -9.72
CA GLU A 29 -13.90 -12.80 -9.52
C GLU A 29 -12.77 -12.47 -10.52
N GLU A 30 -13.10 -12.24 -11.79
CA GLU A 30 -12.13 -11.82 -12.81
C GLU A 30 -11.48 -10.46 -12.46
N LEU A 31 -12.28 -9.49 -11.99
CA LEU A 31 -11.76 -8.20 -11.55
C LEU A 31 -10.89 -8.33 -10.29
N ARG A 32 -11.25 -9.21 -9.35
CA ARG A 32 -10.45 -9.49 -8.15
C ARG A 32 -9.10 -10.09 -8.49
N ALA A 33 -9.04 -11.01 -9.46
CA ALA A 33 -7.76 -11.50 -9.96
C ALA A 33 -6.89 -10.37 -10.54
N GLY A 34 -7.51 -9.34 -11.13
CA GLY A 34 -6.82 -8.11 -11.52
C GLY A 34 -6.24 -7.34 -10.33
N VAL A 35 -7.00 -7.19 -9.25
CA VAL A 35 -6.54 -6.56 -8.00
C VAL A 35 -5.38 -7.34 -7.38
N ASP A 36 -5.48 -8.67 -7.28
CA ASP A 36 -4.42 -9.53 -6.72
C ASP A 36 -3.10 -9.37 -7.49
N ASN A 37 -3.16 -9.24 -8.82
CA ASN A 37 -1.98 -8.99 -9.65
C ASN A 37 -1.36 -7.61 -9.39
N ILE A 38 -2.18 -6.58 -9.18
CA ILE A 38 -1.71 -5.23 -8.82
C ILE A 38 -1.05 -5.27 -7.45
N ASP A 39 -1.64 -5.95 -6.47
CA ASP A 39 -1.11 -6.09 -5.13
C ASP A 39 0.25 -6.80 -5.13
N ALA A 40 0.40 -7.86 -5.93
CA ALA A 40 1.69 -8.51 -6.12
C ALA A 40 2.77 -7.55 -6.65
N ALA A 41 2.41 -6.71 -7.63
CA ALA A 41 3.31 -5.69 -8.17
C ALA A 41 3.66 -4.61 -7.12
N VAL A 42 2.69 -4.17 -6.33
CA VAL A 42 2.90 -3.21 -5.22
C VAL A 42 3.87 -3.77 -4.19
N ILE A 43 3.71 -5.03 -3.76
CA ILE A 43 4.63 -5.68 -2.82
C ILE A 43 6.04 -5.81 -3.40
N HIS A 44 6.16 -6.14 -4.68
CA HIS A 44 7.46 -6.20 -5.34
C HIS A 44 8.14 -4.83 -5.38
N MET A 45 7.42 -3.77 -5.75
CA MET A 45 7.95 -2.40 -5.77
C MET A 45 8.31 -1.88 -4.37
N LEU A 46 7.52 -2.21 -3.35
CA LEU A 46 7.86 -1.91 -1.96
C LEU A 46 9.15 -2.62 -1.53
N THR A 47 9.33 -3.88 -1.92
CA THR A 47 10.56 -4.64 -1.64
C THR A 47 11.80 -3.91 -2.17
N GLU A 48 11.75 -3.46 -3.42
CA GLU A 48 12.84 -2.68 -4.03
C GLU A 48 13.02 -1.31 -3.38
N ARG A 49 11.93 -0.59 -3.10
CA ARG A 49 11.97 0.69 -2.38
C ARG A 49 12.67 0.54 -1.03
N PHE A 50 12.37 -0.53 -0.28
CA PHE A 50 12.96 -0.79 1.03
C PHE A 50 14.42 -1.27 0.95
N ARG A 51 14.81 -1.94 -0.14
CA ARG A 51 16.23 -2.24 -0.42
C ARG A 51 17.06 -0.95 -0.48
N VAL A 52 16.59 0.05 -1.21
CA VAL A 52 17.26 1.37 -1.30
C VAL A 52 17.18 2.13 0.02
N THR A 53 16.03 2.08 0.70
CA THR A 53 15.85 2.72 2.02
C THR A 53 16.84 2.21 3.07
N ARG A 54 17.14 0.90 3.07
CA ARG A 54 18.17 0.33 3.95
C ARG A 54 19.56 0.89 3.65
N GLN A 55 19.92 1.00 2.38
CA GLN A 55 21.21 1.60 1.97
C GLN A 55 21.31 3.06 2.45
N ILE A 56 20.25 3.85 2.25
CA ILE A 56 20.17 5.22 2.79
C ILE A 56 20.30 5.20 4.32
N SER A 57 19.63 4.26 4.99
CA SER A 57 19.67 4.14 6.45
C SER A 57 21.07 3.86 6.99
N HIS A 58 21.84 2.97 6.34
CA HIS A 58 23.24 2.70 6.68
C HIS A 58 24.10 3.96 6.52
N LEU A 59 24.02 4.63 5.37
CA LEU A 59 24.78 5.85 5.12
C LEU A 59 24.45 6.96 6.13
N LYS A 60 23.15 7.13 6.46
CA LYS A 60 22.72 8.09 7.48
C LYS A 60 23.28 7.72 8.85
N ALA A 61 23.28 6.44 9.22
CA ALA A 61 23.79 5.99 10.51
C ALA A 61 25.31 6.18 10.62
N GLU A 62 26.07 5.81 9.57
CA GLU A 62 27.53 6.01 9.50
C GLU A 62 27.92 7.47 9.61
N ALA A 63 27.13 8.38 9.02
CA ALA A 63 27.38 9.82 9.06
C ALA A 63 26.73 10.54 10.26
N GLY A 64 26.02 9.83 11.15
CA GLY A 64 25.38 10.40 12.33
C GLY A 64 24.14 11.26 12.06
N PHE A 65 23.49 11.10 10.89
CA PHE A 65 22.25 11.80 10.55
C PHE A 65 21.04 11.17 11.24
N ALA A 66 20.08 12.01 11.64
CA ALA A 66 18.82 11.56 12.22
C ALA A 66 17.95 10.78 11.21
N PRO A 67 17.12 9.81 11.65
CA PRO A 67 16.21 9.07 10.77
C PRO A 67 15.26 9.96 9.97
N ALA A 68 14.68 10.96 10.63
CA ALA A 68 13.76 11.92 10.02
C ALA A 68 14.52 13.00 9.22
N ASP A 69 13.90 13.46 8.14
CA ASP A 69 14.37 14.59 7.35
C ASP A 69 13.15 15.40 6.91
N PRO A 70 12.72 16.40 7.70
CA PRO A 70 11.47 17.12 7.45
C PRO A 70 11.40 17.82 6.09
N GLY A 71 12.55 18.31 5.61
CA GLY A 71 12.65 18.92 4.27
C GLY A 71 12.36 17.90 3.20
N ARG A 72 13.03 16.75 3.27
CA ARG A 72 12.81 15.65 2.32
C ARG A 72 11.42 15.05 2.40
N GLU A 73 10.84 14.95 3.60
CA GLU A 73 9.48 14.44 3.81
C GLU A 73 8.44 15.38 3.15
N SER A 74 8.60 16.70 3.29
CA SER A 74 7.73 17.70 2.66
C SER A 74 7.75 17.61 1.13
N GLU A 75 8.94 17.51 0.52
CA GLU A 75 9.08 17.32 -0.94
C GLU A 75 8.42 16.02 -1.44
N GLN A 76 8.49 14.95 -0.64
CA GLN A 76 7.86 13.68 -1.00
C GLN A 76 6.34 13.79 -0.97
N VAL A 77 5.76 14.51 -0.01
CA VAL A 77 4.32 14.77 0.07
C VAL A 77 3.87 15.52 -1.18
N GLU A 78 4.49 16.65 -1.50
CA GLU A 78 4.15 17.45 -2.69
C GLU A 78 4.21 16.61 -3.98
N ARG A 79 5.29 15.84 -4.15
CA ARG A 79 5.48 14.98 -5.32
C ARG A 79 4.41 13.90 -5.42
N LEU A 80 4.09 13.21 -4.32
CA LEU A 80 3.09 12.13 -4.35
C LEU A 80 1.67 12.66 -4.55
N ARG A 81 1.33 13.81 -3.96
CA ARG A 81 0.06 14.49 -4.21
C ARG A 81 -0.10 14.86 -5.69
N SER A 82 0.94 15.40 -6.33
CA SER A 82 0.92 15.69 -7.78
C SER A 82 0.71 14.43 -8.62
N LEU A 83 1.46 13.35 -8.34
CA LEU A 83 1.32 12.07 -9.06
C LEU A 83 -0.07 11.46 -8.87
N ALA A 84 -0.67 11.63 -7.69
CA ALA A 84 -2.02 11.17 -7.42
C ALA A 84 -3.04 11.93 -8.28
N GLN A 85 -2.94 13.26 -8.35
CA GLN A 85 -3.80 14.08 -9.19
C GLN A 85 -3.71 13.68 -10.67
N ASP A 86 -2.49 13.50 -11.18
CA ASP A 86 -2.25 13.10 -12.57
C ASP A 86 -2.82 11.70 -12.88
N GLY A 87 -2.80 10.81 -11.89
CA GLY A 87 -3.31 9.44 -11.99
C GLY A 87 -4.79 9.26 -11.64
N GLY A 88 -5.51 10.32 -11.24
CA GLY A 88 -6.90 10.24 -10.78
C GLY A 88 -7.07 9.56 -9.41
N LEU A 89 -6.02 9.49 -8.61
CA LEU A 89 -6.03 9.01 -7.23
C LEU A 89 -6.26 10.19 -6.27
N ASP A 90 -6.98 9.95 -5.17
CA ASP A 90 -7.12 10.93 -4.09
C ASP A 90 -5.73 11.32 -3.53
N PRO A 91 -5.34 12.60 -3.56
CA PRO A 91 -4.07 13.06 -3.01
C PRO A 91 -3.88 12.74 -1.53
N ASP A 92 -4.97 12.73 -0.75
CA ASP A 92 -4.91 12.44 0.69
C ASP A 92 -4.62 10.95 0.94
N LEU A 93 -5.09 10.06 0.05
CA LEU A 93 -4.74 8.64 0.07
C LEU A 93 -3.25 8.43 -0.26
N ALA A 94 -2.73 9.16 -1.25
CA ALA A 94 -1.31 9.08 -1.61
C ALA A 94 -0.39 9.58 -0.48
N GLU A 95 -0.81 10.63 0.22
CA GLU A 95 -0.12 11.13 1.41
C GLU A 95 -0.18 10.14 2.57
N ALA A 96 -1.35 9.52 2.84
CA ALA A 96 -1.46 8.49 3.86
C ALA A 96 -0.55 7.28 3.57
N TYR A 97 -0.48 6.86 2.31
CA TYR A 97 0.48 5.82 1.86
C TYR A 97 1.93 6.26 2.10
N LEU A 98 2.28 7.50 1.77
CA LEU A 98 3.62 8.03 2.04
C LEU A 98 3.97 7.95 3.52
N HIS A 99 3.09 8.41 4.40
CA HIS A 99 3.31 8.37 5.85
C HIS A 99 3.54 6.94 6.35
N LEU A 100 2.70 5.99 5.92
CA LEU A 100 2.86 4.58 6.26
C LEU A 100 4.26 4.05 5.90
N VAL A 101 4.69 4.31 4.67
CA VAL A 101 5.95 3.80 4.14
C VAL A 101 7.16 4.54 4.72
N ALA A 102 7.07 5.85 4.91
CA ALA A 102 8.13 6.68 5.50
C ALA A 102 8.35 6.34 6.98
N ASP A 103 7.29 6.07 7.75
CA ASP A 103 7.41 5.66 9.14
C ASP A 103 8.06 4.27 9.27
N ALA A 104 7.71 3.34 8.37
CA ALA A 104 8.39 2.06 8.29
C ALA A 104 9.89 2.20 7.93
N ALA A 105 10.23 3.13 7.04
CA ALA A 105 11.62 3.45 6.69
C ALA A 105 12.41 4.01 7.90
N LYS A 106 11.82 4.95 8.65
CA LYS A 106 12.43 5.53 9.85
C LYS A 106 12.72 4.47 10.91
N ARG A 107 11.79 3.52 11.12
CA ARG A 107 12.00 2.38 12.04
C ARG A 107 13.19 1.49 11.66
N ILE A 108 13.42 1.28 10.37
CA ILE A 108 14.58 0.52 9.88
C ILE A 108 15.88 1.22 10.25
N HIS A 109 15.96 2.53 10.01
CA HIS A 109 17.15 3.29 10.39
C HIS A 109 17.43 3.23 11.89
N SER A 110 16.41 3.34 12.75
CA SER A 110 16.59 3.20 14.20
C SER A 110 17.22 1.86 14.61
N ARG A 111 16.87 0.76 13.93
CA ARG A 111 17.48 -0.56 14.19
C ARG A 111 18.92 -0.64 13.70
N VAL A 112 19.19 -0.14 12.49
CA VAL A 112 20.55 -0.10 11.91
C VAL A 112 21.49 0.74 12.79
N ALA A 113 21.04 1.92 13.24
CA ALA A 113 21.82 2.77 14.13
C ALA A 113 22.02 2.13 15.53
N GLY A 114 21.08 1.29 15.97
CA GLY A 114 21.16 0.52 17.22
C GLY A 114 21.99 -0.76 17.14
N GLY A 115 22.49 -1.14 15.96
CA GLY A 115 23.29 -2.36 15.77
C GLY A 115 22.48 -3.66 15.68
N GLU A 116 21.16 -3.58 15.50
CA GLU A 116 20.29 -4.74 15.29
C GLU A 116 20.14 -5.01 13.79
N VAL A 117 20.85 -6.03 13.29
CA VAL A 117 20.62 -6.63 11.97
C VAL A 117 20.61 -8.15 12.09
#